data_AF-A0A531KIG7-F1
#
_entry.id   AF-A0A531KIG7-F1
#
_cell.length_a   1.000
_cell.length_b   1.000
_cell.length_c   1.000
_cell.angle_alpha   90.00
_cell.angle_beta   90.00
_cell.angle_gamma   90.00
#
_symmetry.space_group_name_H-M   'P 1'
#
loop_
_entity.id
_entity.type
_entity.pdbx_description
1 polymer ?
#
loop_
_entity_poly.entity_id
_entity_poly.type
_entity_poly.pdbx_seq_one_letter_code
_entity_poly.pdbx_strand_id
1 'polypeptide(L)'
;ANGFAMPSFVVRRADTTVEVASGQTFAIAGLFQQRTSRNLEKFPVLGDVPVLGPLFQSQRFQREETELVILITPYLVEPVRDSLATPLDRPAAKRHRKRANDASAIGLIIK
;
A
#
# COMPACT_ATOMS: atom_id res chain seq x y z
N ALA A 1 -31.40 11.20 -7.43
CA ALA A 1 -30.48 11.28 -8.58
C ALA A 1 -29.33 10.34 -8.31
N ASN A 2 -29.13 9.32 -9.15
CA ASN A 2 -28.17 8.25 -8.87
C ASN A 2 -26.82 8.66 -9.48
N GLY A 3 -25.93 9.19 -8.65
CA GLY A 3 -24.61 9.64 -9.09
C GLY A 3 -23.73 8.47 -9.52
N PHE A 4 -23.38 8.42 -10.80
CA PHE A 4 -22.37 7.49 -11.31
C PHE A 4 -21.00 7.88 -10.74
N ALA A 5 -20.50 7.10 -9.78
CA ALA A 5 -19.14 7.25 -9.27
C ALA A 5 -18.16 6.56 -10.23
N MET A 6 -17.53 7.35 -11.12
CA MET A 6 -16.37 6.84 -11.86
C MET A 6 -15.16 6.74 -10.94
N PRO A 7 -14.42 5.62 -10.93
CA PRO A 7 -13.23 5.48 -10.10
C PRO A 7 -12.13 6.44 -10.59
N SER A 8 -11.68 7.32 -9.69
CA SER A 8 -10.56 8.24 -9.93
C SER A 8 -9.27 7.70 -9.30
N PHE A 9 -8.16 7.81 -10.02
CA PHE A 9 -6.84 7.47 -9.48
C PHE A 9 -6.27 8.65 -8.68
N VAL A 10 -5.84 8.40 -7.44
CA VAL A 10 -5.06 9.36 -6.66
C VAL A 10 -3.57 9.11 -6.93
N VAL A 11 -3.01 9.84 -7.89
CA VAL A 11 -1.61 9.72 -8.29
C VAL A 11 -0.74 10.70 -7.50
N ARG A 12 0.38 10.22 -6.96
CA ARG A 12 1.45 11.03 -6.36
C ARG A 12 2.70 10.85 -7.21
N ARG A 13 3.26 11.94 -7.74
CA ARG A 13 4.43 11.96 -8.63
C ARG A 13 5.41 13.03 -8.16
N ALA A 14 6.69 12.78 -8.36
CA ALA A 14 7.76 13.75 -8.23
C ALA A 14 8.71 13.61 -9.42
N ASP A 15 8.95 14.72 -10.11
CA ASP A 15 9.84 14.80 -11.26
C ASP A 15 10.94 15.81 -10.91
N THR A 16 12.18 15.33 -10.68
CA THR A 16 13.30 16.14 -10.19
C THR A 16 14.62 15.73 -10.84
N THR A 17 15.52 16.68 -11.04
CA THR A 17 16.91 16.43 -11.45
C THR A 17 17.82 16.72 -10.24
N VAL A 18 18.63 15.73 -9.83
CA VAL A 18 19.52 15.84 -8.67
C VAL A 18 20.89 15.22 -8.96
N GLU A 19 21.95 15.81 -8.42
CA GLU A 19 23.31 15.27 -8.46
C GLU A 19 23.65 14.63 -7.11
N VAL A 20 24.03 13.36 -7.14
CA VAL A 20 24.21 12.52 -5.94
C VAL A 20 25.31 11.50 -6.18
N ALA A 21 26.10 11.20 -5.14
CA ALA A 21 27.16 10.21 -5.22
C ALA A 21 26.61 8.78 -5.27
N SER A 22 27.35 7.86 -5.90
CA SER A 22 27.01 6.44 -5.94
C SER A 22 26.93 5.86 -4.52
N GLY A 23 25.83 5.18 -4.19
CA GLY A 23 25.54 4.61 -2.89
C GLY A 23 24.94 5.60 -1.87
N GLN A 24 24.83 6.89 -2.20
CA GLN A 24 24.23 7.88 -1.29
C GLN A 24 22.70 7.91 -1.43
N THR A 25 22.00 7.78 -0.30
CA THR A 25 20.54 7.97 -0.28
C THR A 25 20.19 9.46 -0.27
N PHE A 26 19.22 9.86 -1.09
CA PHE A 26 18.72 11.23 -1.20
C PHE A 26 17.19 11.25 -1.26
N ALA A 27 16.57 12.26 -0.64
CA ALA A 27 15.12 12.45 -0.65
C ALA A 27 14.71 13.40 -1.78
N ILE A 28 13.99 12.89 -2.78
CA ILE A 28 13.55 13.70 -3.95
C ILE A 28 12.17 14.33 -3.78
N ALA A 29 11.35 13.82 -2.86
CA ALA A 29 10.06 14.42 -2.53
C ALA A 29 9.56 14.06 -1.14
N GLY A 30 8.73 14.95 -0.58
CA GLY A 30 7.91 14.71 0.60
C GLY A 30 6.51 15.27 0.40
N LEU A 31 5.51 14.61 0.97
CA LEU A 31 4.14 15.12 1.11
C LEU A 31 3.71 14.89 2.56
N PHE A 32 3.31 15.97 3.23
CA PHE A 32 2.58 15.94 4.50
C PHE A 32 1.20 16.56 4.25
N GLN A 33 0.15 15.75 4.38
CA GLN A 33 -1.23 16.18 4.13
C GLN A 33 -2.08 15.88 5.36
N GLN A 34 -2.69 16.92 5.92
CA GLN A 34 -3.63 16.82 7.03
C GLN A 34 -5.00 17.37 6.59
N ARG A 35 -6.07 16.63 6.84
CA ARG A 35 -7.44 17.00 6.53
C ARG A 35 -8.31 16.84 7.78
N THR A 36 -8.81 17.97 8.28
CA THR A 36 -9.71 18.02 9.43
C THR A 36 -11.12 18.32 8.97
N SER A 37 -12.07 17.45 9.31
CA SER A 37 -13.49 17.64 9.09
C SER A 37 -14.21 17.72 10.43
N ARG A 38 -15.10 18.72 10.57
CA ARG A 38 -16.01 18.86 11.70
C ARG A 38 -17.43 18.96 11.16
N ASN A 39 -18.21 17.90 11.33
CA ASN A 39 -19.64 17.93 11.04
C ASN A 39 -20.41 18.21 12.32
N LEU A 40 -21.36 19.15 12.26
CA LEU A 40 -22.25 19.53 13.36
C LEU A 40 -23.69 19.34 12.90
N GLU A 41 -24.37 18.37 13.50
CA GLU A 41 -25.80 18.14 13.31
C GLU A 41 -26.50 18.59 14.60
N LYS A 42 -27.47 19.50 14.50
CA LYS A 42 -28.23 19.98 15.68
C LYS A 42 -29.73 19.98 15.41
N PHE A 43 -30.51 19.71 16.46
CA PHE A 43 -31.95 19.92 16.38
C PHE A 43 -32.26 21.43 16.27
N PRO A 44 -33.17 21.84 15.37
CA PRO A 44 -33.58 23.23 15.27
C PRO A 44 -34.22 23.69 16.58
N VAL A 45 -34.00 24.95 16.96
CA VAL A 45 -34.38 25.58 18.23
C VAL A 45 -33.66 24.99 19.46
N LEU A 46 -33.77 23.68 19.71
CA LEU A 46 -33.22 23.03 20.92
C LEU A 46 -31.69 23.03 20.98
N GLY A 47 -31.01 22.93 19.83
CA GLY A 47 -29.54 22.92 19.77
C GLY A 47 -28.88 24.25 20.14
N ASP A 48 -29.64 25.36 20.15
CA ASP A 48 -29.14 26.71 20.46
C ASP A 48 -29.50 27.18 21.88
N VAL A 49 -30.15 26.32 22.69
CA VAL A 49 -30.52 26.64 24.07
C VAL A 49 -29.25 26.72 24.95
N PRO A 50 -29.04 27.81 25.71
CA PRO A 50 -27.93 27.91 26.66
C PRO A 50 -27.95 26.75 27.67
N VAL A 51 -26.76 26.24 28.04
CA VAL A 51 -26.56 25.09 28.95
C VAL A 51 -27.03 23.73 28.39
N LEU A 52 -28.21 23.65 27.77
CA LEU A 52 -28.83 22.38 27.34
C LEU A 52 -28.54 22.01 25.87
N GLY A 53 -28.26 22.97 25.00
CA GLY A 53 -27.99 22.76 23.56
C GLY A 53 -26.96 21.67 23.24
N PRO A 54 -25.87 21.49 24.03
CA PRO A 54 -24.94 20.38 23.84
C PRO A 54 -25.55 18.97 23.88
N LEU A 55 -26.70 18.77 24.53
CA LEU A 55 -27.41 17.49 24.56
C LEU A 55 -28.26 17.24 23.30
N PHE A 56 -28.55 18.27 22.52
CA PHE A 56 -29.39 18.25 21.32
C PHE A 56 -28.59 18.45 20.02
N GLN A 57 -27.27 18.28 20.08
CA GLN A 57 -26.38 18.31 18.94
C GLN A 57 -25.43 17.10 18.93
N SER A 58 -25.14 16.60 17.73
CA SER A 58 -24.12 15.60 17.44
C SER A 58 -22.93 16.30 16.77
N GLN A 59 -21.73 16.05 17.28
CA GLN A 59 -20.49 16.57 16.69
C GLN A 59 -19.62 15.40 16.24
N ARG A 60 -19.35 15.30 14.94
CA ARG A 60 -18.37 14.35 14.40
C ARG A 60 -17.10 15.10 14.02
N PHE A 61 -16.03 14.79 14.72
CA PHE A 61 -14.67 15.23 14.39
C PHE A 61 -13.96 14.07 13.67
N GLN A 62 -13.31 14.39 12.55
CA GLN A 62 -12.57 13.41 11.75
C GLN A 62 -11.27 14.06 11.29
N ARG A 63 -10.14 13.38 11.51
CA ARG A 63 -8.80 13.84 11.19
C ARG A 63 -8.11 12.76 10.37
N GLU A 64 -7.71 13.13 9.17
CA GLU A 64 -7.05 12.27 8.19
C GLU A 64 -5.64 12.83 7.97
N GLU A 65 -4.62 12.01 8.22
CA GLU A 65 -3.21 12.37 8.02
C GLU A 65 -2.59 11.42 6.99
N THR A 66 -1.72 11.95 6.14
CA THR A 66 -1.04 11.20 5.09
C THR A 66 0.36 11.75 4.90
N GLU A 67 1.33 10.85 5.09
CA GLU A 67 2.74 11.14 4.93
C GLU A 67 3.30 10.28 3.78
N LEU A 68 4.14 10.88 2.95
CA LEU A 68 4.90 10.18 1.91
C LEU A 68 6.27 10.82 1.81
N VAL A 69 7.31 10.01 1.71
CA VAL A 69 8.67 10.42 1.35
C VAL A 69 9.14 9.52 0.20
N ILE A 70 9.73 10.12 -0.82
CA ILE A 70 10.33 9.39 -1.95
C ILE A 70 11.85 9.51 -1.84
N LEU A 71 12.50 8.38 -1.62
CA LEU A 71 13.95 8.24 -1.48
C LEU A 71 14.54 7.53 -2.71
N ILE A 72 15.73 7.93 -3.13
CA ILE A 72 16.53 7.23 -4.14
C ILE A 72 17.92 6.91 -3.59
N THR A 73 18.51 5.81 -4.04
CA THR A 73 19.90 5.42 -3.76
C THR A 73 20.49 4.89 -5.06
N PRO A 74 21.11 5.73 -5.91
CA PRO A 74 21.68 5.29 -7.17
C PRO A 74 23.01 4.56 -6.94
N TYR A 75 23.35 3.64 -7.84
CA TYR A 75 24.62 2.93 -7.85
C TYR A 75 25.24 3.00 -9.24
N LEU A 76 26.53 3.31 -9.31
CA LEU A 76 27.31 3.17 -10.53
C LEU A 76 27.73 1.69 -10.68
N VAL A 77 27.50 1.12 -11.86
CA VAL A 77 27.86 -0.27 -12.20
C VAL A 77 28.69 -0.30 -13.47
N GLU A 78 29.63 -1.24 -13.54
CA GLU A 78 30.47 -1.43 -14.72
C GLU A 78 29.74 -2.28 -15.80
N PRO A 79 29.93 -2.00 -17.10
CA PRO A 79 29.38 -2.82 -18.17
C PRO A 79 29.99 -4.23 -18.18
N VAL A 80 29.16 -5.25 -18.01
CA VAL A 80 29.60 -6.65 -18.05
C VAL A 80 29.80 -7.09 -19.50
N ARG A 81 30.94 -7.75 -19.78
CA ARG A 81 31.32 -8.21 -21.14
C ARG A 81 30.81 -9.60 -21.49
N ASP A 82 30.59 -10.45 -20.49
CA ASP A 82 30.05 -11.80 -20.65
C ASP A 82 28.52 -11.81 -20.57
N SER A 83 27.90 -12.84 -21.14
CA SER A 83 26.45 -13.05 -21.06
C SER A 83 26.01 -13.28 -19.60
N LEU A 84 25.39 -12.27 -19.00
CA LEU A 84 24.75 -12.39 -17.69
C LEU A 84 23.61 -13.41 -17.75
N ALA A 85 23.56 -14.31 -16.77
CA ALA A 85 22.45 -15.25 -16.62
C ALA A 85 21.16 -14.46 -16.32
N THR A 86 20.26 -14.46 -17.28
CA THR A 86 18.95 -13.82 -17.15
C THR A 86 18.02 -14.66 -16.26
N PRO A 87 16.91 -14.09 -15.75
CA PRO A 87 15.89 -14.86 -15.06
C PRO A 87 15.28 -16.01 -15.89
N LEU A 88 15.46 -16.00 -17.22
CA LEU A 88 14.98 -17.03 -18.14
C LEU A 88 15.96 -18.21 -18.31
N ASP A 89 17.25 -17.99 -18.06
CA ASP A 89 18.29 -19.03 -18.18
C ASP A 89 18.28 -20.03 -17.03
N ARG A 90 17.54 -19.72 -15.95
CA ARG A 90 17.27 -20.69 -14.89
C ARG A 90 16.21 -21.67 -15.40
N PRO A 91 16.53 -22.94 -15.70
CA PRO A 91 15.52 -23.90 -16.15
C PRO A 91 14.44 -23.99 -15.08
N ALA A 92 13.18 -23.73 -15.48
CA ALA A 92 12.03 -23.67 -14.59
C ALA A 92 12.09 -24.87 -13.64
N ALA A 93 12.29 -24.60 -12.34
CA ALA A 93 12.68 -25.62 -11.38
C ALA A 93 11.70 -26.79 -11.48
N LYS A 94 12.17 -27.95 -11.99
CA LYS A 94 11.34 -29.14 -12.16
C LYS A 94 10.83 -29.52 -10.79
N ARG A 95 9.64 -29.04 -10.46
CA ARG A 95 8.98 -29.19 -9.17
C ARG A 95 8.76 -30.67 -8.98
N HIS A 96 9.71 -31.31 -8.30
CA HIS A 96 9.77 -32.74 -8.12
C HIS A 96 8.69 -33.12 -7.12
N ARG A 97 7.44 -33.15 -7.61
CA ARG A 97 6.31 -33.77 -6.95
C ARG A 97 6.65 -35.26 -6.86
N LYS A 98 7.42 -35.64 -5.84
CA LYS A 98 7.30 -36.98 -5.26
C LYS A 98 5.81 -37.19 -5.07
N ARG A 99 5.23 -38.12 -5.84
CA ARG A 99 3.85 -38.51 -5.64
C ARG A 99 3.79 -39.12 -4.25
N ALA A 100 3.11 -38.47 -3.34
CA ALA A 100 2.70 -39.10 -2.09
C ALA A 100 1.65 -40.14 -2.46
N ASN A 101 2.11 -41.34 -2.83
CA ASN A 101 1.26 -42.46 -3.22
C ASN A 101 1.95 -43.83 -3.02
N ASP A 102 2.85 -43.94 -2.03
CA ASP A 102 3.26 -45.22 -1.43
C ASP A 102 2.26 -45.60 -0.32
N ALA A 103 0.97 -45.63 -0.69
CA ALA A 103 -0.13 -45.87 0.24
C ALA A 103 -1.21 -46.76 -0.40
N SER A 104 -0.85 -47.98 -0.81
CA SER A 104 -1.67 -49.22 -0.71
C SER A 104 -1.06 -50.37 -1.53
N ALA A 105 -0.57 -51.40 -0.83
CA ALA A 105 -0.14 -52.77 -1.26
C ALA A 105 1.09 -53.16 -0.38
N ILE A 106 1.24 -54.33 0.27
CA ILE A 106 0.42 -55.51 0.62
C ILE A 106 0.95 -55.95 2.02
N GLY A 107 0.23 -56.50 3.00
CA GLY A 107 -1.15 -57.00 3.12
C GLY A 107 -1.15 -58.44 3.67
N LEU A 108 -1.93 -58.75 4.72
CA LEU A 108 -1.96 -60.09 5.35
C LEU A 108 -3.39 -60.64 5.46
N ILE A 109 -3.56 -61.90 5.06
CA ILE A 109 -4.84 -62.62 5.05
C ILE A 109 -4.97 -63.51 6.30
N ILE A 110 -6.20 -63.58 6.78
CA ILE A 110 -6.75 -64.30 7.94
C ILE A 110 -6.30 -65.76 8.05
N LYS A 111 -5.94 -66.20 9.25
CA LYS A 111 -6.50 -67.42 9.88
C LYS A 111 -6.56 -67.27 11.40
#